data_AF-A0A924ELQ6-F1
#
_entry.id   AF-A0A924ELQ6-F1
#
_cell.length_a   1.000
_cell.length_b   1.000
_cell.length_c   1.000
_cell.angle_alpha   90.00
_cell.angle_beta   90.00
_cell.angle_gamma   90.00
#
_symmetry.space_group_name_H-M   'P 1'
#
loop_
_entity.id
_entity.type
_entity.pdbx_description
1 polymer ?
#
loop_
_entity_poly.entity_id
_entity_poly.type
_entity_poly.pdbx_seq_one_letter_code
_entity_poly.pdbx_strand_id
1 'polypeptide(L)'
;MAVEIKLDQQRETSKGFSIIIYINFKGKRKNIATKYSTFLKDWDQHKVEPKKSHPNYSELLNYLFEVKYRINQLGNLNNYSSIEKIKSELLNSNSDDLMTFWNTLVKEFEKNGLKKAEKYKSIHSVVSQFQSVILFDELDYNFLIRFRNFKLNNG
;
A
#
# COMPACT_ATOMS: atom_id res chain seq x y z
N MET A 1 7.04 18.53 9.39
CA MET A 1 6.49 17.16 9.49
C MET A 1 7.65 16.24 9.83
N ALA A 2 7.42 15.21 10.64
CA ALA A 2 8.38 14.13 10.81
C ALA A 2 7.64 12.81 10.56
N VAL A 3 8.22 11.94 9.73
CA VAL A 3 7.75 10.57 9.55
C VAL A 3 8.93 9.66 9.84
N GLU A 4 8.80 8.81 10.85
CA GLU A 4 9.90 8.03 11.40
C GLU A 4 9.45 6.59 11.64
N ILE A 5 10.30 5.62 11.31
CA ILE A 5 10.08 4.22 11.68
C ILE A 5 10.67 3.98 13.07
N LYS A 6 9.94 3.33 13.97
CA LYS A 6 10.39 3.07 15.35
C LYS A 6 9.86 1.73 15.85
N LEU A 7 10.50 1.22 16.90
CA LEU A 7 9.87 0.21 17.75
C LEU A 7 8.97 0.88 18.77
N ASP A 8 7.74 0.41 18.87
CA ASP A 8 6.83 0.77 19.94
C ASP A 8 7.20 -0.01 21.20
N GLN A 9 8.03 0.61 22.04
CA GLN A 9 8.53 0.01 23.28
C GLN A 9 7.52 0.09 24.44
N GLN A 10 6.29 0.55 24.22
CA GLN A 10 5.28 0.65 25.27
C GLN A 10 4.74 -0.71 25.70
N ARG A 11 4.66 -1.67 24.78
CA ARG A 11 4.13 -3.01 25.05
C ARG A 11 4.87 -4.07 24.25
N GLU A 12 5.50 -5.00 24.96
CA GLU A 12 6.07 -6.20 24.37
C GLU A 12 4.98 -7.28 24.20
N THR A 13 5.05 -8.02 23.10
CA THR A 13 4.19 -9.17 22.80
C THR A 13 5.02 -10.45 22.72
N SER A 14 4.38 -11.60 22.52
CA SER A 14 5.08 -12.87 22.25
C SER A 14 5.95 -12.82 20.98
N LYS A 15 5.75 -11.83 20.10
CA LYS A 15 6.53 -11.59 18.88
C LYS A 15 7.51 -10.40 19.02
N GLY A 16 7.69 -9.87 20.24
CA GLY A 16 8.49 -8.69 20.53
C GLY A 16 7.71 -7.39 20.44
N PHE A 17 8.41 -6.29 20.17
CA PHE A 17 7.86 -4.94 20.05
C PHE A 17 7.37 -4.69 18.62
N SER A 18 6.22 -4.02 18.51
CA SER A 18 5.67 -3.65 17.20
C SER A 18 6.56 -2.63 16.51
N ILE A 19 6.83 -2.85 15.22
CA ILE A 19 7.40 -1.80 14.38
C ILE A 19 6.25 -0.87 13.96
N ILE A 20 6.44 0.42 14.16
CA ILE A 20 5.45 1.46 13.88
C ILE A 20 6.03 2.53 12.96
N ILE A 21 5.15 3.16 12.19
CA ILE A 21 5.44 4.42 11.49
C ILE A 21 4.83 5.54 12.32
N TYR A 22 5.68 6.39 12.87
CA TYR A 22 5.32 7.57 13.64
C TYR A 22 5.20 8.78 12.70
N ILE A 23 4.06 9.44 12.70
CA ILE A 23 3.80 10.67 11.94
C ILE A 23 3.57 11.82 12.91
N ASN A 24 4.33 12.90 12.75
CA ASN A 24 4.09 14.19 13.39
C ASN A 24 3.88 15.27 12.31
N PHE A 25 2.68 15.86 12.27
CA PHE A 25 2.32 16.88 11.30
C PHE A 25 1.46 17.96 11.96
N LYS A 26 1.90 19.22 11.85
CA LYS A 26 1.22 20.40 12.42
C LYS A 26 0.81 20.21 13.90
N GLY A 27 1.71 19.65 14.71
CA GLY A 27 1.50 19.43 16.15
C GLY A 27 0.64 18.20 16.50
N LYS A 28 0.02 17.54 15.51
CA LYS A 28 -0.71 16.29 15.72
C LYS A 28 0.22 15.09 15.52
N ARG A 29 -0.01 14.02 16.28
CA ARG A 29 0.80 12.80 16.27
C ARG A 29 -0.07 11.59 15.94
N LYS A 30 0.45 10.66 15.15
CA LYS A 30 -0.24 9.40 14.83
C LYS A 30 0.78 8.27 14.68
N ASN A 31 0.47 7.14 15.31
CA ASN A 31 1.21 5.90 15.10
C ASN A 31 0.42 5.02 14.14
N ILE A 32 1.12 4.43 13.19
CA ILE A 32 0.60 3.40 12.29
C ILE A 32 1.31 2.11 12.66
N ALA A 33 0.56 1.14 13.17
CA ALA A 33 1.09 -0.19 13.42
C ALA A 33 1.37 -0.88 12.08
N THR A 34 2.56 -1.47 11.95
CA THR A 34 2.88 -2.38 10.84
C THR A 34 2.50 -3.81 11.21
N LYS A 35 2.54 -4.73 10.24
CA LYS A 35 2.36 -6.17 10.51
C LYS A 35 3.59 -6.82 11.17
N TYR A 36 4.69 -6.09 11.31
CA TYR A 36 5.97 -6.60 11.78
C TYR A 36 6.21 -6.25 13.24
N SER A 37 6.85 -7.19 13.93
CA SER A 37 7.32 -7.04 15.30
C SER A 37 8.69 -7.67 15.42
N THR A 38 9.50 -7.18 16.35
CA THR A 38 10.84 -7.71 16.59
C THR A 38 11.29 -7.45 18.02
N PHE A 39 12.19 -8.27 18.53
CA PHE A 39 12.76 -8.09 19.86
C PHE A 39 13.89 -7.06 19.82
N LEU A 40 14.12 -6.37 20.95
CA LEU A 40 15.24 -5.42 21.08
C LEU A 40 16.60 -6.06 20.76
N LYS A 41 16.79 -7.34 21.12
CA LYS A 41 18.02 -8.07 20.83
C LYS A 41 18.29 -8.23 19.34
N ASP A 42 17.24 -8.26 18.51
CA ASP A 42 17.31 -8.52 17.07
C ASP A 42 17.15 -7.23 16.23
N TRP A 43 17.10 -6.06 16.88
CA TRP A 43 16.97 -4.75 16.26
C TRP A 43 18.21 -3.89 16.48
N ASP A 44 18.66 -3.21 15.44
CA ASP A 44 19.69 -2.18 15.51
C ASP A 44 19.01 -0.81 15.65
N GLN A 45 19.04 -0.24 16.86
CA GLN A 45 18.42 1.05 17.14
C GLN A 45 19.09 2.22 16.41
N HIS A 46 20.39 2.12 16.11
CA HIS A 46 21.11 3.19 15.42
C HIS A 46 20.78 3.22 13.94
N LYS A 47 20.64 2.04 13.32
CA LYS A 47 20.29 1.92 11.89
C LYS A 47 18.79 1.89 11.63
N VAL A 48 17.99 1.66 12.66
CA VAL A 48 16.53 1.49 12.56
C VAL A 48 16.21 0.32 11.61
N GLU A 49 16.91 -0.80 11.82
CA GLU A 49 16.90 -1.98 10.94
C GLU A 49 17.02 -3.26 11.77
N PRO A 50 16.54 -4.42 11.26
CA PRO A 50 16.83 -5.70 11.89
C PRO A 50 18.33 -6.02 11.84
N LYS A 51 18.83 -6.72 12.84
CA LYS A 51 20.17 -7.32 12.79
C LYS A 51 20.19 -8.48 11.80
N LYS A 52 21.35 -8.75 11.20
CA LYS A 52 21.55 -9.88 10.26
C LYS A 52 21.17 -11.25 10.84
N SER A 53 21.17 -11.40 12.17
CA SER A 53 20.77 -12.61 12.87
C SER A 53 19.25 -12.81 12.98
N HIS A 54 18.44 -11.81 12.61
CA HIS A 54 16.99 -11.89 12.70
C HIS A 54 16.45 -12.99 11.76
N PRO A 55 15.53 -13.87 12.20
CA PRO A 55 15.05 -15.00 11.38
C PRO A 55 14.41 -14.54 10.06
N ASN A 56 13.71 -13.39 10.08
CA ASN A 56 13.10 -12.78 8.91
C ASN A 56 13.88 -11.55 8.40
N TYR A 57 15.21 -11.52 8.53
CA TYR A 57 16.05 -10.35 8.20
C TYR A 57 15.75 -9.76 6.82
N SER A 58 15.81 -10.58 5.77
CA SER A 58 15.64 -10.11 4.38
C SER A 58 14.25 -9.53 4.12
N GLU A 59 13.20 -10.22 4.58
CA GLU A 59 11.82 -9.75 4.42
C GLU A 59 11.59 -8.42 5.14
N LEU A 60 12.02 -8.35 6.41
CA LEU A 60 11.83 -7.16 7.23
C LEU A 60 12.66 -5.99 6.71
N LEU A 61 13.89 -6.23 6.26
CA LEU A 61 14.74 -5.21 5.66
C LEU A 61 14.13 -4.67 4.36
N ASN A 62 13.63 -5.54 3.48
CA ASN A 62 12.96 -5.14 2.24
C ASN A 62 11.72 -4.28 2.53
N TYR A 63 10.89 -4.69 3.50
CA TYR A 63 9.75 -3.90 3.94
C TYR A 63 10.16 -2.51 4.43
N LEU A 64 11.19 -2.43 5.27
CA LEU A 64 11.70 -1.16 5.76
C LEU A 64 12.23 -0.28 4.63
N PHE A 65 12.91 -0.85 3.63
CA PHE A 65 13.36 -0.11 2.45
C PHE A 65 12.20 0.45 1.65
N GLU A 66 11.13 -0.32 1.42
CA GLU A 66 9.93 0.19 0.76
C GLU A 66 9.29 1.34 1.54
N VAL A 67 9.15 1.21 2.86
CA VAL A 67 8.60 2.27 3.70
C VAL A 67 9.51 3.51 3.68
N LYS A 68 10.83 3.35 3.83
CA LYS A 68 11.80 4.45 3.73
C LYS A 68 11.72 5.14 2.38
N TYR A 69 11.58 4.38 1.30
CA TYR A 69 11.39 4.92 -0.05
C TYR A 69 10.10 5.74 -0.14
N ARG A 70 8.96 5.23 0.34
CA ARG A 70 7.69 5.99 0.36
C ARG A 70 7.79 7.26 1.20
N ILE A 71 8.44 7.20 2.36
CA ILE A 71 8.71 8.38 3.19
C ILE A 71 9.49 9.42 2.39
N ASN A 72 10.52 9.01 1.65
CA ASN A 72 11.30 9.91 0.79
C ASN A 72 10.45 10.49 -0.37
N GLN A 73 9.51 9.72 -0.91
CA GLN A 73 8.60 10.17 -1.98
C GLN A 73 7.56 11.20 -1.50
N LEU A 74 7.29 11.30 -0.19
CA LEU A 74 6.36 12.32 0.34
C LEU A 74 6.80 13.76 0.02
N GLY A 75 8.06 14.01 -0.38
CA GLY A 75 8.47 15.27 -0.99
C GLY A 75 8.15 16.53 -0.15
N ASN A 76 7.95 17.66 -0.84
CA ASN A 76 7.84 18.98 -0.21
C ASN A 76 6.53 19.15 0.60
N LEU A 77 6.68 19.66 1.82
CA LEU A 77 5.72 19.63 2.94
C LEU A 77 4.37 20.35 2.71
N ASN A 78 4.25 21.14 1.64
CA ASN A 78 3.08 21.97 1.36
C ASN A 78 1.94 21.21 0.64
N ASN A 79 2.20 20.00 0.16
CA ASN A 79 1.22 19.24 -0.65
C ASN A 79 0.19 18.44 0.19
N TYR A 80 0.37 18.39 1.52
CA TYR A 80 -0.50 17.64 2.42
C TYR A 80 -1.35 18.57 3.29
N SER A 81 -2.65 18.28 3.33
CA SER A 81 -3.61 19.01 4.16
C SER A 81 -3.81 18.37 5.55
N SER A 82 -3.61 17.06 5.69
CA SER A 82 -3.87 16.30 6.93
C SER A 82 -2.93 15.09 7.14
N ILE A 83 -2.89 14.58 8.38
CA ILE A 83 -2.18 13.32 8.73
C ILE A 83 -2.78 12.13 8.02
N GLU A 84 -4.09 12.14 7.81
CA GLU A 84 -4.83 11.07 7.15
C GLU A 84 -4.37 10.91 5.70
N LYS A 85 -4.11 12.02 5.00
CA LYS A 85 -3.57 12.02 3.63
C LYS A 85 -2.12 11.52 3.58
N ILE A 86 -1.32 11.82 4.61
CA ILE A 86 0.05 11.30 4.73
C ILE A 86 0.02 9.79 5.01
N LYS A 87 -0.88 9.35 5.91
CA LYS A 87 -1.09 7.94 6.21
C LYS A 87 -1.52 7.16 4.96
N SER A 88 -2.45 7.69 4.18
CA SER A 88 -2.92 7.01 2.96
C SER A 88 -1.80 6.84 1.94
N GLU A 89 -0.97 7.87 1.76
CA GLU A 89 0.17 7.81 0.84
C GLU A 89 1.23 6.79 1.31
N LEU A 90 1.55 6.78 2.61
CA LEU A 90 2.56 5.86 3.18
C LEU A 90 2.13 4.40 3.12
N LEU A 91 0.86 4.12 3.40
CA LEU A 91 0.33 2.77 3.45
C LEU A 91 0.00 2.20 2.08
N ASN A 92 0.15 2.95 0.98
CA ASN A 92 -0.57 2.65 -0.27
C ASN A 92 -2.05 2.39 0.02
N SER A 93 -2.69 3.25 0.83
CA SER A 93 -4.16 3.34 0.87
C SER A 93 -4.70 4.14 -0.32
N ASN A 94 -3.88 4.43 -1.32
CA ASN A 94 -4.34 4.20 -2.67
C ASN A 94 -4.28 2.69 -2.87
N SER A 95 -5.31 2.03 -2.36
CA SER A 95 -5.86 0.91 -3.07
C SER A 95 -6.19 1.46 -4.45
N ASP A 96 -5.21 1.47 -5.35
CA ASP A 96 -5.39 2.06 -6.67
C ASP A 96 -6.63 1.35 -7.23
N ASP A 97 -7.67 2.13 -7.45
CA ASP A 97 -8.90 1.57 -7.97
C ASP A 97 -8.55 1.13 -9.39
N LEU A 98 -8.61 -0.19 -9.62
CA LEU A 98 -8.34 -0.83 -10.89
C LEU A 98 -9.11 -0.12 -12.00
N MET A 99 -10.35 0.33 -11.72
CA MET A 99 -11.20 1.01 -12.70
C MET A 99 -10.65 2.38 -13.07
N THR A 100 -10.15 3.15 -12.11
CA THR A 100 -9.46 4.43 -12.33
C THR A 100 -8.16 4.25 -13.13
N PHE A 101 -7.37 3.23 -12.80
CA PHE A 101 -6.18 2.88 -13.57
C PHE A 101 -6.54 2.50 -15.01
N TRP A 102 -7.55 1.65 -15.18
CA TRP A 102 -7.99 1.16 -16.49
C TRP A 102 -8.51 2.30 -17.37
N ASN A 103 -9.27 3.24 -16.82
CA ASN A 103 -9.74 4.42 -17.55
C ASN A 103 -8.57 5.30 -18.02
N THR A 104 -7.52 5.42 -17.21
CA THR A 104 -6.29 6.14 -17.60
C THR A 104 -5.60 5.43 -18.76
N LEU A 105 -5.44 4.12 -18.67
CA LEU A 105 -4.83 3.29 -19.71
C LEU A 105 -5.60 3.38 -21.05
N VAL A 106 -6.93 3.35 -21.01
CA VAL A 106 -7.77 3.49 -22.22
C VAL A 106 -7.55 4.84 -22.88
N LYS A 107 -7.53 5.94 -22.11
CA LYS A 107 -7.28 7.28 -22.65
C LYS A 107 -5.90 7.38 -23.31
N GLU A 108 -4.90 6.71 -22.75
CA GLU A 108 -3.56 6.65 -23.36
C GLU A 108 -3.56 5.85 -24.66
N PHE A 109 -4.30 4.74 -24.73
CA PHE A 109 -4.43 3.98 -25.97
C PHE A 109 -5.13 4.78 -27.07
N GLU A 110 -6.19 5.52 -26.73
CA GLU A 110 -6.87 6.42 -27.66
C GLU A 110 -5.94 7.52 -28.18
N LYS A 111 -5.22 8.17 -27.27
CA LYS A 111 -4.25 9.22 -27.62
C LYS A 111 -3.16 8.72 -28.57
N ASN A 112 -2.73 7.46 -28.40
CA ASN A 112 -1.70 6.84 -29.24
C ASN A 112 -2.26 6.11 -30.47
N GLY A 113 -3.55 6.24 -30.78
CA GLY A 113 -4.17 5.61 -31.95
C GLY A 113 -4.18 4.07 -31.91
N LEU A 114 -4.08 3.47 -30.73
CA LEU A 114 -4.03 2.03 -30.57
C LEU A 114 -5.45 1.45 -30.66
N LYS A 115 -5.72 0.66 -31.70
CA LYS A 115 -6.98 -0.08 -31.94
C LYS A 115 -7.41 -1.00 -30.78
N LYS A 116 -6.56 -1.20 -29.77
CA LYS A 116 -6.87 -1.99 -28.57
C LYS A 116 -7.82 -1.26 -27.61
N ALA A 117 -7.96 0.07 -27.69
CA ALA A 117 -8.80 0.84 -26.76
C ALA A 117 -10.24 0.32 -26.65
N GLU A 118 -10.88 0.00 -27.78
CA GLU A 118 -12.27 -0.51 -27.80
C GLU A 118 -12.44 -1.83 -27.05
N LYS A 119 -11.50 -2.76 -27.23
CA LYS A 119 -11.50 -4.04 -26.52
C LYS A 119 -11.38 -3.83 -25.01
N TYR A 120 -10.50 -2.91 -24.59
CA TYR A 120 -10.33 -2.59 -23.16
C TYR A 120 -11.55 -1.88 -22.58
N LYS A 121 -12.25 -1.02 -23.34
CA LYS A 121 -13.54 -0.43 -22.93
C LYS A 121 -14.63 -1.47 -22.74
N SER A 122 -14.74 -2.41 -23.67
CA SER A 122 -15.72 -3.50 -23.59
C SER A 122 -15.50 -4.36 -22.33
N ILE A 123 -14.24 -4.75 -22.06
CA ILE A 123 -13.88 -5.49 -20.85
C ILE A 123 -14.15 -4.65 -19.60
N HIS A 124 -13.78 -3.37 -19.59
CA HIS A 124 -14.06 -2.47 -18.47
C HIS A 124 -15.55 -2.39 -18.15
N SER A 125 -16.41 -2.20 -19.16
CA SER A 125 -17.87 -2.16 -18.99
C SER A 125 -18.38 -3.45 -18.32
N VAL A 126 -17.84 -4.57 -18.75
CA VAL A 126 -18.16 -5.89 -18.21
C VAL A 126 -17.72 -6.04 -16.76
N VAL A 127 -16.52 -5.59 -16.42
CA VAL A 127 -15.97 -5.67 -15.06
C VAL A 127 -16.72 -4.69 -14.13
N SER A 128 -17.08 -3.50 -14.62
CA SER A 128 -17.86 -2.52 -13.84
C SER A 128 -19.27 -2.99 -13.47
N GLN A 129 -19.87 -3.88 -14.27
CA GLN A 129 -21.15 -4.51 -13.94
C GLN A 129 -21.04 -5.52 -12.80
N PHE A 130 -19.87 -6.16 -12.65
CA PHE A 130 -19.61 -7.07 -11.55
C PHE A 130 -19.35 -6.29 -10.26
N GLN A 131 -18.46 -5.29 -10.31
CA GLN A 131 -18.11 -4.44 -9.18
C GLN A 131 -17.60 -3.09 -9.69
N SER A 132 -18.17 -2.00 -9.19
CA SER A 132 -17.90 -0.63 -9.70
C SER A 132 -16.58 -0.03 -9.21
N VAL A 133 -16.11 -0.47 -8.03
CA VAL A 133 -14.84 -0.06 -7.43
C VAL A 133 -14.09 -1.32 -7.07
N ILE A 134 -12.91 -1.53 -7.64
CA ILE A 134 -12.12 -2.75 -7.42
C ILE A 134 -10.72 -2.31 -7.05
N LEU A 135 -10.27 -2.76 -5.89
CA LEU A 135 -8.93 -2.43 -5.43
C LEU A 135 -7.92 -3.45 -5.97
N PHE A 136 -6.69 -3.04 -6.29
CA PHE A 136 -5.67 -4.01 -6.74
C PHE A 136 -5.37 -5.10 -5.71
N ASP A 137 -5.50 -4.81 -4.41
CA ASP A 137 -5.31 -5.80 -3.34
C ASP A 137 -6.49 -6.77 -3.19
N GLU A 138 -7.65 -6.46 -3.77
CA GLU A 138 -8.79 -7.37 -3.89
C GLU A 138 -8.63 -8.37 -5.04
N LEU A 139 -7.64 -8.19 -5.93
CA LEU A 139 -7.40 -9.07 -7.07
C LEU A 139 -6.71 -10.37 -6.66
N ASP A 140 -7.41 -11.19 -5.88
CA ASP A 140 -6.98 -12.51 -5.44
C ASP A 140 -7.69 -13.64 -6.22
N TYR A 141 -7.33 -14.89 -5.90
CA TYR A 141 -7.95 -16.05 -6.53
C TYR A 141 -9.47 -16.11 -6.30
N ASN A 142 -9.94 -15.72 -5.12
CA ASN A 142 -11.37 -15.74 -4.80
C ASN A 142 -12.14 -14.71 -5.63
N PHE A 143 -11.58 -13.51 -5.82
CA PHE A 143 -12.11 -12.50 -6.72
C PHE A 143 -12.27 -13.05 -8.14
N LEU A 144 -11.24 -13.71 -8.68
CA LEU A 144 -11.29 -14.31 -10.02
C LEU A 144 -12.38 -15.38 -10.15
N ILE A 145 -12.56 -16.23 -9.12
CA ILE A 145 -13.64 -17.23 -9.09
C ILE A 145 -15.02 -16.58 -9.06
N ARG A 146 -15.22 -15.56 -8.22
CA ARG A 146 -16.50 -14.82 -8.17
C ARG A 146 -16.81 -14.14 -9.50
N PHE A 147 -15.81 -13.50 -10.11
CA PHE A 147 -15.96 -12.85 -11.42
C PHE A 147 -16.28 -13.86 -12.53
N ARG A 148 -15.60 -15.02 -12.55
CA ARG A 148 -15.90 -16.12 -13.48
C ARG A 148 -17.35 -16.60 -13.32
N ASN A 149 -17.79 -16.85 -12.09
CA ASN A 149 -19.15 -17.32 -11.82
C ASN A 149 -20.20 -16.28 -12.20
N PHE A 150 -19.95 -15.00 -11.92
CA PHE A 150 -20.78 -13.90 -12.40
C PHE A 150 -20.94 -13.92 -13.92
N LYS A 151 -19.85 -14.20 -14.65
CA LYS A 151 -19.90 -14.30 -16.12
C LYS A 151 -20.62 -15.52 -16.65
N LEU A 152 -20.50 -16.67 -15.99
CA LEU A 152 -21.22 -17.87 -16.38
C LEU A 152 -22.73 -17.74 -16.13
N ASN A 153 -23.15 -16.91 -15.17
CA ASN A 153 -24.56 -16.75 -14.80
C ASN A 153 -25.27 -15.58 -15.51
N ASN A 154 -24.53 -14.59 -16.02
CA ASN A 154 -25.07 -13.38 -16.66
C ASN A 154 -24.63 -13.22 -18.12
N GLY A 155 -24.07 -14.27 -18.74
CA GLY A 155 -23.73 -14.33 -20.17
C GLY A 155 -24.72 -15.20 -20.92
#